data_AF-A0A0C9WUE7-F1
#
_entry.id   AF-A0A0C9WUE7-F1
#
_cell.length_a   1.000
_cell.length_b   1.000
_cell.length_c   1.000
_cell.angle_alpha   90.00
_cell.angle_beta   90.00
_cell.angle_gamma   90.00
#
_symmetry.space_group_name_H-M   'P 1'
#
loop_
_entity.id
_entity.type
_entity.pdbx_description
1 polymer ?
#
loop_
_entity_poly.entity_id
_entity_poly.type
_entity_poly.pdbx_seq_one_letter_code
_entity_poly.pdbx_strand_id
1 'polypeptide(L)'
;MESSSRAALLQDAIRPTISGNAQVINAGHDVVLHGSSAPPPAGLRDLLRPVSNATHTRAGHVARCDPGTRLKVIAQIKQWLNSLDKRAAICWLSGPAGYGKSAVAQTIAERYAAKGRLLGCFFFLRGAGERSHISRLIPTLAYQISLFVPAVKPLLEKALRDDTDMLGPSVSLAHQFQKLIIEPIHSTTSKVLVFSHLAKQKIFIIDALDECNDKAETAAFIDVLLNAFPGRSYLPFRILLTSRVEEHIRKKLDHSEAHHLDLENFDARSDIQAYFKREFACIFDQNCQMMQRIPKPWPSAKDLTELLDKAGSSFAFAMTLIQFVGGDSMPHKALQQLLESGADSLDPLYKKVLSSASRTAALHHILGTIMILEDNQSISFISSLLNLQYEEVIHELLGVQSIIKIPSHDNQPIMLYHTSLQDFLTIKSRSDQYFIDPPLQHLHLAIHCLKHLAKYTSNDFFEGDVANYASFNWPHHILLGFQRQQCYVDETTMSSLETLIENLLTFQGNTWYNTILTVEVYKKLRMLSCVRDGKDLFQVSYCNFQMVHHTLNMYKTLQGSIITKNLTRLFEQVIDVYEVRVYN
;
A
#
# COMPACT_ATOMS: atom_id res chain seq x y z
N MET A 1 -5.77 31.62 54.21
CA MET A 1 -4.44 31.08 53.86
C MET A 1 -3.62 32.23 53.31
N GLU A 2 -2.73 32.79 54.12
CA GLU A 2 -1.85 33.90 53.73
C GLU A 2 -0.81 33.42 52.72
N SER A 3 -0.71 34.08 51.56
CA SER A 3 0.40 33.90 50.63
C SER A 3 1.49 34.94 50.93
N SER A 4 2.47 34.57 51.74
CA SER A 4 3.67 35.36 51.99
C SER A 4 4.45 35.61 50.67
N SER A 5 4.56 36.87 50.23
CA SER A 5 5.52 37.27 49.19
C SER A 5 6.93 37.34 49.81
N ARG A 6 7.84 36.48 49.35
CA ARG A 6 9.26 36.54 49.76
C ARG A 6 10.00 37.56 48.90
N ALA A 7 10.32 38.72 49.48
CA ALA A 7 11.32 39.62 48.92
C ALA A 7 12.70 39.25 49.51
N ALA A 8 13.72 39.12 48.65
CA ALA A 8 15.10 38.88 49.06
C ALA A 8 15.97 40.06 48.57
N LEU A 9 16.66 40.73 49.49
CA LEU A 9 17.61 41.77 49.15
C LEU A 9 18.98 41.11 48.92
N LEU A 10 19.53 41.25 47.71
CA LEU A 10 20.87 40.76 47.37
C LEU A 10 21.85 41.95 47.41
N GLN A 11 22.56 42.11 48.52
CA GLN A 11 23.61 43.13 48.67
C GLN A 11 24.97 42.45 48.45
N ASP A 12 25.83 43.04 47.60
CA ASP A 12 27.18 42.57 47.26
C ASP A 12 27.30 41.16 46.61
N ALA A 13 26.23 40.69 45.95
CA ALA A 13 26.26 39.40 45.25
C ALA A 13 27.10 39.43 43.96
N ILE A 14 28.08 38.55 43.84
CA ILE A 14 28.91 38.39 42.64
C ILE A 14 28.34 37.24 41.78
N ARG A 15 27.82 37.57 40.59
CA ARG A 15 27.20 36.66 39.60
C ARG A 15 25.96 35.87 40.08
N PRO A 16 24.91 36.53 40.61
CA PRO A 16 23.67 35.83 40.90
C PRO A 16 23.00 35.34 39.62
N THR A 17 22.47 34.10 39.64
CA THR A 17 21.60 33.58 38.57
C THR A 17 20.16 33.62 39.07
N ILE A 18 19.30 34.35 38.37
CA ILE A 18 17.86 34.45 38.67
C ILE A 18 17.12 33.68 37.58
N SER A 19 16.33 32.68 37.95
CA SER A 19 15.54 31.86 37.03
C SER A 19 14.05 31.97 37.32
N GLY A 20 13.21 31.99 36.28
CA GLY A 20 11.76 32.15 36.37
C GLY A 20 11.30 33.60 36.11
N ASN A 21 9.99 33.87 36.28
CA ASN A 21 9.38 35.18 36.00
C ASN A 21 9.56 36.19 37.16
N ALA A 22 10.77 36.28 37.72
CA ALA A 22 11.05 37.21 38.81
C ALA A 22 11.14 38.65 38.29
N GLN A 23 10.45 39.60 38.94
CA GLN A 23 10.62 41.02 38.69
C GLN A 23 11.81 41.55 39.47
N VAL A 24 12.79 42.12 38.77
CA VAL A 24 13.96 42.77 39.36
C VAL A 24 13.71 44.27 39.40
N ILE A 25 13.67 44.85 40.59
CA ILE A 25 13.57 46.31 40.80
C ILE A 25 14.93 46.77 41.31
N ASN A 26 15.63 47.59 40.50
CA ASN A 26 16.95 48.11 40.86
C ASN A 26 16.85 49.50 41.51
N ALA A 27 17.63 49.73 42.56
CA ALA A 27 17.76 51.00 43.28
C ALA A 27 19.23 51.48 43.30
N GLY A 28 19.87 51.62 42.13
CA GLY A 28 21.24 52.13 42.01
C GLY A 28 21.80 52.07 40.58
N HIS A 29 22.62 53.06 40.22
CA HIS A 29 23.07 53.36 38.85
C HIS A 29 23.98 52.30 38.19
N ASP A 30 23.89 52.27 36.85
CA ASP A 30 24.66 51.57 35.81
C ASP A 30 24.74 50.03 35.81
N VAL A 31 23.97 49.41 34.90
CA VAL A 31 24.13 48.01 34.48
C VAL A 31 24.46 47.96 32.99
N VAL A 32 25.65 47.46 32.65
CA VAL A 32 25.96 47.04 31.27
C VAL A 32 25.28 45.70 31.03
N LEU A 33 24.15 45.73 30.32
CA LEU A 33 23.50 44.51 29.83
C LEU A 33 24.31 43.98 28.64
N HIS A 34 25.09 42.92 28.87
CA HIS A 34 25.49 42.06 27.77
C HIS A 34 24.23 41.36 27.25
N GLY A 35 23.58 41.98 26.26
CA GLY A 35 22.52 41.34 25.50
C GLY A 35 23.04 40.00 25.01
N SER A 36 22.29 38.93 25.30
CA SER A 36 22.56 37.59 24.77
C SER A 36 22.80 37.73 23.27
N SER A 37 23.96 37.27 22.79
CA SER A 37 24.27 37.27 21.37
C SER A 37 23.10 36.64 20.63
N ALA A 38 22.56 37.31 19.61
CA ALA A 38 21.54 36.74 18.73
C ALA A 38 21.96 35.31 18.36
N PRO A 39 21.04 34.33 18.37
CA PRO A 39 21.39 32.96 17.97
C PRO A 39 22.09 33.02 16.60
N PRO A 40 23.13 32.20 16.37
CA PRO A 40 23.81 32.18 15.09
C PRO A 40 22.77 32.03 13.97
N PRO A 41 22.92 32.73 12.84
CA PRO A 41 21.95 32.66 11.76
C PRO A 41 21.73 31.20 11.37
N ALA A 42 20.47 30.79 11.35
CA ALA A 42 20.06 29.42 11.00
C ALA A 42 20.78 28.99 9.72
N GLY A 43 21.52 27.88 9.78
CA GLY A 43 22.22 27.39 8.59
C GLY A 43 21.21 26.94 7.53
N LEU A 44 21.63 26.83 6.26
CA LEU A 44 20.74 26.37 5.19
C LEU A 44 20.01 25.04 5.52
N ARG A 45 20.67 24.16 6.29
CA ARG A 45 20.06 22.91 6.78
C ARG A 45 18.87 23.18 7.72
N ASP A 46 18.99 24.16 8.60
CA ASP A 46 17.95 24.51 9.59
C ASP A 46 16.76 25.21 8.92
N LEU A 47 17.04 25.96 7.84
CA LEU A 47 16.01 26.60 7.01
C LEU A 47 15.22 25.57 6.19
N LEU A 48 15.91 24.72 5.41
CA LEU A 48 15.26 23.74 4.53
C LEU A 48 14.74 22.50 5.28
N ARG A 49 15.31 22.21 6.46
CA ARG A 49 15.02 21.02 7.27
C ARG A 49 14.99 19.75 6.40
N PRO A 50 16.09 19.31 5.79
CA PRO A 50 16.05 18.14 4.90
C PRO A 50 15.74 16.84 5.66
N VAL A 51 14.97 15.95 5.04
CA VAL A 51 14.64 14.63 5.62
C VAL A 51 15.81 13.67 5.42
N SER A 52 16.57 13.41 6.49
CA SER A 52 17.86 12.70 6.43
C SER A 52 17.72 11.23 5.98
N ASN A 53 16.66 10.54 6.41
CA ASN A 53 16.38 9.14 6.09
C ASN A 53 15.61 8.94 4.77
N ALA A 54 15.38 10.00 3.99
CA ALA A 54 14.78 9.94 2.65
C ALA A 54 15.81 9.80 1.52
N THR A 55 17.11 9.72 1.82
CA THR A 55 18.18 9.76 0.81
C THR A 55 18.72 8.35 0.47
N HIS A 56 19.56 8.25 -0.55
CA HIS A 56 20.23 6.99 -0.92
C HIS A 56 21.28 6.53 0.10
N THR A 57 21.75 7.41 0.98
CA THR A 57 22.69 7.11 2.08
C THR A 57 21.99 6.89 3.41
N ARG A 58 20.68 6.67 3.41
CA ARG A 58 19.89 6.38 4.61
C ARG A 58 20.43 5.16 5.37
N ALA A 59 20.37 5.22 6.70
CA ALA A 59 20.78 4.12 7.57
C ALA A 59 19.78 2.95 7.53
N GLY A 60 20.25 1.76 7.89
CA GLY A 60 19.44 0.53 7.94
C GLY A 60 19.57 -0.35 6.70
N HIS A 61 18.73 -1.37 6.61
CA HIS A 61 18.70 -2.26 5.45
C HIS A 61 18.05 -1.53 4.26
N VAL A 62 18.84 -1.32 3.21
CA VAL A 62 18.41 -0.62 2.00
C VAL A 62 18.29 -1.64 0.88
N ALA A 63 17.07 -1.80 0.35
CA ALA A 63 16.82 -2.63 -0.81
C ALA A 63 17.62 -2.07 -2.01
N ARG A 64 18.55 -2.87 -2.53
CA ARG A 64 19.34 -2.60 -3.74
C ARG A 64 19.25 -3.83 -4.64
N CYS A 65 19.44 -3.64 -5.95
CA CYS A 65 19.49 -4.78 -6.86
C CYS A 65 20.73 -5.61 -6.56
N ASP A 66 20.54 -6.91 -6.61
CA ASP A 66 21.62 -7.87 -6.50
C ASP A 66 22.59 -7.76 -7.66
N PRO A 67 23.91 -7.91 -7.44
CA PRO A 67 24.87 -7.91 -8.52
C PRO A 67 24.47 -8.90 -9.62
N GLY A 68 24.33 -8.40 -10.84
CA GLY A 68 23.94 -9.21 -12.00
C GLY A 68 22.43 -9.32 -12.24
N THR A 69 21.57 -8.75 -11.40
CA THR A 69 20.11 -8.76 -11.59
C THR A 69 19.58 -7.47 -12.18
N ARG A 70 18.37 -7.51 -12.75
CA ARG A 70 17.64 -6.36 -13.32
C ARG A 70 18.45 -5.60 -14.38
N LEU A 71 19.39 -6.27 -15.04
CA LEU A 71 20.34 -5.65 -15.96
C LEU A 71 19.64 -5.00 -17.16
N LYS A 72 18.58 -5.62 -17.67
CA LYS A 72 17.80 -5.11 -18.81
C LYS A 72 17.14 -3.76 -18.49
N VAL A 73 16.40 -3.66 -17.39
CA VAL A 73 15.74 -2.40 -16.99
C VAL A 73 16.76 -1.32 -16.64
N ILE A 74 17.84 -1.68 -15.93
CA ILE A 74 18.94 -0.75 -15.63
C ILE A 74 19.61 -0.23 -16.91
N ALA A 75 19.75 -1.06 -17.94
CA ALA A 75 20.29 -0.67 -19.24
C ALA A 75 19.35 0.30 -19.98
N GLN A 76 18.04 0.06 -19.97
CA GLN A 76 17.06 0.96 -20.57
C GLN A 76 17.03 2.33 -19.86
N ILE A 77 17.04 2.37 -18.52
CA ILE A 77 17.16 3.62 -17.75
C ILE A 77 18.47 4.35 -18.11
N LYS A 78 19.57 3.61 -18.27
CA LYS A 78 20.85 4.21 -18.71
C LYS A 78 20.76 4.76 -20.13
N GLN A 79 20.10 4.07 -21.05
CA GLN A 79 19.91 4.54 -22.43
C GLN A 79 19.08 5.82 -22.45
N TRP A 80 17.93 5.81 -21.76
CA TRP A 80 17.09 6.99 -21.57
C TRP A 80 17.88 8.17 -21.00
N LEU A 81 18.65 7.95 -19.91
CA LEU A 81 19.40 9.02 -19.27
C LEU A 81 20.42 9.69 -20.19
N ASN A 82 21.07 8.91 -21.06
CA ASN A 82 22.09 9.40 -21.98
C ASN A 82 21.54 9.74 -23.38
N SER A 83 20.22 9.65 -23.59
CA SER A 83 19.58 10.05 -24.84
C SER A 83 19.84 11.52 -25.14
N LEU A 84 19.90 11.87 -26.42
CA LEU A 84 19.93 13.26 -26.88
C LEU A 84 18.52 13.87 -26.95
N ASP A 85 17.47 13.04 -26.89
CA ASP A 85 16.10 13.53 -26.84
C ASP A 85 15.85 14.20 -25.48
N LYS A 86 15.65 15.52 -25.53
CA LYS A 86 15.43 16.36 -24.36
C LYS A 86 13.93 16.48 -24.01
N ARG A 87 13.02 16.00 -24.86
CA ARG A 87 11.56 15.98 -24.61
C ARG A 87 11.19 15.02 -23.47
N ALA A 88 11.73 13.81 -23.52
CA ALA A 88 11.50 12.78 -22.49
C ALA A 88 12.37 12.99 -21.24
N ALA A 89 12.25 14.12 -20.55
CA ALA A 89 13.04 14.45 -19.37
C ALA A 89 12.66 13.61 -18.12
N ILE A 90 11.47 13.00 -18.14
CA ILE A 90 10.96 12.12 -17.08
C ILE A 90 10.99 10.67 -17.57
N CYS A 91 11.44 9.76 -16.71
CA CYS A 91 11.22 8.33 -16.85
C CYS A 91 10.40 7.86 -15.66
N TRP A 92 9.33 7.12 -15.94
CA TRP A 92 8.47 6.53 -14.94
C TRP A 92 8.62 5.02 -14.95
N LEU A 93 9.11 4.46 -13.83
CA LEU A 93 9.23 3.04 -13.60
C LEU A 93 8.04 2.54 -12.76
N SER A 94 7.10 1.85 -13.40
CA SER A 94 5.94 1.25 -12.75
C SER A 94 6.12 -0.24 -12.46
N GLY A 95 5.21 -0.80 -11.68
CA GLY A 95 5.10 -2.23 -11.44
C GLY A 95 4.40 -2.58 -10.13
N PRO A 96 4.15 -3.88 -9.86
CA PRO A 96 3.44 -4.35 -8.67
C PRO A 96 4.21 -4.11 -7.38
N ALA A 97 3.54 -4.24 -6.23
CA ALA A 97 4.24 -4.28 -4.95
C ALA A 97 5.20 -5.48 -4.91
N GLY A 98 6.35 -5.33 -4.26
CA GLY A 98 7.33 -6.41 -4.13
C GLY A 98 8.16 -6.76 -5.37
N TYR A 99 7.99 -6.07 -6.51
CA TYR A 99 8.75 -6.36 -7.74
C TYR A 99 10.13 -5.66 -7.81
N GLY A 100 10.49 -4.86 -6.80
CA GLY A 100 11.83 -4.28 -6.68
C GLY A 100 12.06 -2.92 -7.33
N LYS A 101 11.00 -2.11 -7.51
CA LYS A 101 11.10 -0.71 -7.98
C LYS A 101 12.12 0.10 -7.17
N SER A 102 11.97 0.10 -5.84
CA SER A 102 12.88 0.79 -4.92
C SER A 102 14.31 0.24 -4.95
N ALA A 103 14.49 -1.05 -5.21
CA ALA A 103 15.81 -1.65 -5.39
C ALA A 103 16.51 -1.14 -6.66
N VAL A 104 15.76 -0.99 -7.76
CA VAL A 104 16.25 -0.37 -8.99
C VAL A 104 16.58 1.10 -8.75
N ALA A 105 15.68 1.87 -8.14
CA ALA A 105 15.89 3.29 -7.83
C ALA A 105 17.15 3.50 -6.97
N GLN A 106 17.31 2.70 -5.91
CA GLN A 106 18.51 2.73 -5.07
C GLN A 106 19.79 2.44 -5.85
N THR A 107 19.77 1.39 -6.68
CA THR A 107 20.94 0.99 -7.49
C THR A 107 21.35 2.09 -8.46
N ILE A 108 20.37 2.73 -9.09
CA ILE A 108 20.59 3.88 -9.97
C ILE A 108 21.13 5.07 -9.16
N ALA A 109 20.57 5.35 -7.98
CA ALA A 109 21.03 6.44 -7.11
C ALA A 109 22.50 6.27 -6.71
N GLU A 110 22.88 5.13 -6.12
CA GLU A 110 24.26 4.84 -5.72
C GLU A 110 25.22 4.92 -6.92
N ARG A 111 24.84 4.33 -8.06
CA ARG A 111 25.65 4.32 -9.27
C ARG A 111 25.90 5.72 -9.83
N TYR A 112 24.91 6.61 -9.80
CA TYR A 112 25.07 7.97 -10.33
C TYR A 112 25.58 8.97 -9.30
N ALA A 113 25.43 8.69 -8.00
CA ALA A 113 26.16 9.39 -6.94
C ALA A 113 27.68 9.18 -7.10
N ALA A 114 28.12 7.93 -7.25
CA ALA A 114 29.53 7.59 -7.46
C ALA A 114 30.13 8.19 -8.75
N LYS A 115 29.30 8.50 -9.74
CA LYS A 115 29.71 9.16 -11.01
C LYS A 115 29.64 10.68 -10.95
N GLY A 116 29.29 11.26 -9.80
CA GLY A 116 29.05 12.70 -9.67
C GLY A 116 27.95 13.20 -10.61
N ARG A 117 26.86 12.43 -10.77
CA ARG A 117 25.72 12.75 -11.66
C ARG A 117 24.36 12.82 -10.98
N LEU A 118 24.25 12.37 -9.72
CA LEU A 118 23.02 12.48 -8.92
C LEU A 118 22.93 13.87 -8.28
N LEU A 119 21.89 14.64 -8.63
CA LEU A 119 21.63 15.95 -8.02
C LEU A 119 20.97 15.83 -6.64
N GLY A 120 20.13 14.81 -6.48
CA GLY A 120 19.41 14.52 -5.26
C GLY A 120 18.47 13.35 -5.45
N CYS A 121 18.01 12.80 -4.33
CA CYS A 121 17.02 11.74 -4.33
C CYS A 121 16.07 11.88 -3.14
N PHE A 122 14.87 11.32 -3.28
CA PHE A 122 13.90 11.21 -2.20
C PHE A 122 13.19 9.87 -2.29
N PHE A 123 13.21 9.11 -1.20
CA PHE A 123 12.56 7.81 -1.06
C PHE A 123 11.37 7.96 -0.13
N PHE A 124 10.18 8.09 -0.72
CA PHE A 124 8.93 8.08 0.03
C PHE A 124 8.80 6.78 0.82
N LEU A 125 8.15 6.88 1.98
CA LEU A 125 7.78 5.71 2.77
C LEU A 125 6.51 6.02 3.54
N ARG A 126 5.45 5.27 3.26
CA ARG A 126 4.14 5.49 3.88
C ARG A 126 4.24 5.30 5.39
N GLY A 127 3.61 6.19 6.16
CA GLY A 127 3.62 6.13 7.63
C GLY A 127 4.95 6.51 8.29
N ALA A 128 6.00 6.83 7.54
CA ALA A 128 7.30 7.22 8.08
C ALA A 128 7.43 8.73 8.33
N GLY A 129 6.36 9.35 8.85
CA GLY A 129 6.31 10.77 9.21
C GLY A 129 6.59 11.69 8.03
N GLU A 130 7.62 12.53 8.13
CA GLU A 130 7.99 13.50 7.08
C GLU A 130 8.30 12.87 5.71
N ARG A 131 8.59 11.55 5.65
CA ARG A 131 8.84 10.82 4.41
C ARG A 131 7.59 10.45 3.63
N SER A 132 6.40 10.59 4.21
CA SER A 132 5.14 10.32 3.53
C SER A 132 4.46 11.59 3.02
N HIS A 133 5.11 12.76 3.08
CA HIS A 133 4.51 14.04 2.69
C HIS A 133 5.32 14.77 1.62
N ILE A 134 4.59 15.32 0.64
CA ILE A 134 5.16 16.00 -0.53
C ILE A 134 5.87 17.31 -0.15
N SER A 135 5.41 17.96 0.93
CA SER A 135 5.94 19.24 1.43
C SER A 135 7.43 19.17 1.79
N ARG A 136 7.95 17.96 2.02
CA ARG A 136 9.35 17.73 2.40
C ARG A 136 10.23 17.33 1.23
N LEU A 137 9.65 17.05 0.07
CA LEU A 137 10.37 16.65 -1.15
C LEU A 137 11.28 17.76 -1.66
N ILE A 138 10.71 18.91 -2.04
CA ILE A 138 11.46 20.02 -2.66
C ILE A 138 12.55 20.57 -1.72
N PRO A 139 12.29 20.84 -0.42
CA PRO A 139 13.34 21.34 0.48
C PRO A 139 14.50 20.34 0.65
N THR A 140 14.19 19.04 0.69
CA THR A 140 15.21 17.99 0.80
C THR A 140 16.04 17.86 -0.48
N LEU A 141 15.43 18.03 -1.65
CA LEU A 141 16.16 18.08 -2.92
C LEU A 141 17.01 19.35 -3.03
N ALA A 142 16.47 20.52 -2.67
CA ALA A 142 17.21 21.79 -2.67
C ALA A 142 18.47 21.72 -1.80
N TYR A 143 18.36 21.14 -0.60
CA TYR A 143 19.51 20.92 0.27
C TYR A 143 20.55 20.01 -0.38
N GLN A 144 20.14 18.87 -0.96
CA GLN A 144 21.04 17.95 -1.66
C GLN A 144 21.77 18.62 -2.83
N ILE A 145 21.08 19.46 -3.62
CA ILE A 145 21.70 20.22 -4.71
C ILE A 145 22.77 21.17 -4.15
N SER A 146 22.52 21.82 -3.01
CA SER A 146 23.51 22.73 -2.39
C SER A 146 24.80 22.02 -1.98
N LEU A 147 24.71 20.73 -1.63
CA LEU A 147 25.87 19.90 -1.32
C LEU A 147 26.59 19.46 -2.60
N PHE A 148 25.83 19.15 -3.65
CA PHE A 148 26.37 18.68 -4.93
C PHE A 148 26.97 19.82 -5.78
N VAL A 149 26.35 21.00 -5.78
CA VAL A 149 26.79 22.23 -6.44
C VAL A 149 26.93 23.33 -5.38
N PRO A 150 28.10 23.50 -4.76
CA PRO A 150 28.28 24.50 -3.69
C PRO A 150 27.89 25.93 -4.07
N ALA A 151 27.99 26.30 -5.36
CA ALA A 151 27.57 27.59 -5.88
C ALA A 151 26.05 27.85 -5.78
N VAL A 152 25.23 26.80 -5.61
CA VAL A 152 23.78 26.91 -5.40
C VAL A 152 23.45 27.36 -3.97
N LYS A 153 24.28 27.03 -2.99
CA LYS A 153 24.06 27.36 -1.57
C LYS A 153 23.70 28.84 -1.32
N PRO A 154 24.50 29.83 -1.76
CA PRO A 154 24.16 31.25 -1.53
C PRO A 154 22.89 31.71 -2.25
N LEU A 155 22.53 31.06 -3.37
CA LEU A 155 21.28 31.36 -4.10
C LEU A 155 20.06 30.89 -3.32
N LEU A 156 20.12 29.70 -2.72
CA LEU A 156 19.05 29.19 -1.86
C LEU A 156 18.91 30.02 -0.59
N GLU A 157 20.04 30.34 0.06
CA GLU A 157 20.02 31.19 1.25
C GLU A 157 19.45 32.57 0.94
N LYS A 158 19.71 33.13 -0.25
CA LYS A 158 19.08 34.38 -0.70
C LYS A 158 17.58 34.20 -0.92
N ALA A 159 17.16 33.18 -1.67
CA ALA A 159 15.74 32.94 -1.94
C ALA A 159 14.90 32.78 -0.67
N LEU A 160 15.42 32.06 0.33
CA LEU A 160 14.76 31.85 1.62
C LEU A 160 14.78 33.08 2.55
N ARG A 161 15.69 34.03 2.33
CA ARG A 161 15.70 35.33 3.04
C ARG A 161 14.75 36.32 2.39
N ASP A 162 14.72 36.35 1.07
CA ASP A 162 13.89 37.28 0.29
C ASP A 162 12.40 36.90 0.40
N ASP A 163 12.08 35.61 0.61
CA ASP A 163 10.73 35.11 0.88
C ASP A 163 10.77 34.15 2.08
N THR A 164 10.40 34.67 3.25
CA THR A 164 10.42 33.93 4.52
C THR A 164 9.34 32.85 4.61
N ASP A 165 8.27 32.97 3.81
CA ASP A 165 7.15 32.03 3.79
C ASP A 165 7.30 30.99 2.66
N MET A 166 8.42 30.96 1.93
CA MET A 166 8.70 30.04 0.80
C MET A 166 8.39 28.57 1.10
N LEU A 167 8.58 28.12 2.35
CA LEU A 167 8.33 26.75 2.80
C LEU A 167 7.00 26.57 3.55
N GLY A 168 6.19 27.62 3.59
CA GLY A 168 4.89 27.65 4.23
C GLY A 168 3.85 26.82 3.47
N PRO A 169 2.77 26.39 4.16
CA PRO A 169 1.73 25.54 3.58
C PRO A 169 0.91 26.21 2.47
N SER A 170 0.92 27.55 2.40
CA SER A 170 0.21 28.34 1.39
C SER A 170 0.98 28.48 0.08
N VAL A 171 2.26 28.12 0.03
CA VAL A 171 3.09 28.29 -1.18
C VAL A 171 2.92 27.10 -2.11
N SER A 172 2.62 27.38 -3.37
CA SER A 172 2.46 26.32 -4.37
C SER A 172 3.77 25.55 -4.62
N LEU A 173 3.65 24.23 -4.86
CA LEU A 173 4.77 23.38 -5.26
C LEU A 173 5.46 23.88 -6.53
N ALA A 174 4.70 24.49 -7.46
CA ALA A 174 5.22 25.12 -8.66
C ALA A 174 6.23 26.22 -8.33
N HIS A 175 5.85 27.11 -7.40
CA HIS A 175 6.68 28.21 -6.96
C HIS A 175 7.93 27.71 -6.23
N GLN A 176 7.77 26.78 -5.28
CA GLN A 176 8.91 26.18 -4.57
C GLN A 176 9.89 25.49 -5.54
N PHE A 177 9.38 24.69 -6.47
CA PHE A 177 10.22 23.98 -7.43
C PHE A 177 10.97 24.97 -8.32
N GLN A 178 10.29 26.02 -8.79
CA GLN A 178 10.91 27.06 -9.59
C GLN A 178 12.02 27.79 -8.84
N LYS A 179 11.75 28.26 -7.62
CA LYS A 179 12.67 29.09 -6.81
C LYS A 179 13.81 28.30 -6.19
N LEU A 180 13.58 27.05 -5.77
CA LEU A 180 14.54 26.27 -5.00
C LEU A 180 15.29 25.22 -5.83
N ILE A 181 14.78 24.84 -7.01
CA ILE A 181 15.42 23.83 -7.87
C ILE A 181 15.85 24.46 -9.19
N ILE A 182 14.89 25.04 -9.93
CA ILE A 182 15.11 25.48 -11.30
C ILE A 182 16.01 26.71 -11.40
N GLU A 183 15.63 27.83 -10.77
CA GLU A 183 16.38 29.10 -10.84
C GLU A 183 17.83 28.95 -10.34
N PRO A 184 18.11 28.26 -9.21
CA PRO A 184 19.46 28.09 -8.72
C PRO A 184 20.34 27.22 -9.64
N ILE A 185 19.80 26.13 -10.18
CA ILE A 185 20.52 25.29 -11.16
C ILE A 185 20.80 26.11 -12.42
N HIS A 186 19.80 26.78 -12.99
CA HIS A 186 19.98 27.56 -14.22
C HIS A 186 21.04 28.67 -14.04
N SER A 187 20.97 29.41 -12.93
CA SER A 187 21.89 30.53 -12.62
C SER A 187 23.35 30.10 -12.47
N THR A 188 23.58 28.85 -12.04
CA THR A 188 24.93 28.27 -11.93
C THR A 188 25.38 27.59 -13.22
N THR A 189 24.44 27.08 -14.01
CA THR A 189 24.72 26.41 -15.30
C THR A 189 25.36 27.37 -16.30
N SER A 190 24.95 28.65 -16.33
CA SER A 190 25.52 29.68 -17.19
C SER A 190 26.95 30.11 -16.83
N LYS A 191 27.46 29.78 -15.64
CA LYS A 191 28.78 30.22 -15.16
C LYS A 191 29.80 29.09 -14.94
N VAL A 192 29.35 27.85 -14.72
CA VAL A 192 30.22 26.72 -14.33
C VAL A 192 30.11 25.51 -15.28
N LEU A 193 29.00 25.33 -15.99
CA LEU A 193 28.71 24.12 -16.78
C LEU A 193 28.82 24.29 -18.30
N VAL A 194 29.04 25.52 -18.79
CA VAL A 194 29.12 25.84 -20.23
C VAL A 194 30.42 25.31 -20.88
N PHE A 195 31.45 24.97 -20.10
CA PHE A 195 32.77 24.58 -20.64
C PHE A 195 32.94 23.10 -21.00
N SER A 196 31.87 22.31 -21.16
CA SER A 196 32.06 21.09 -21.91
C SER A 196 30.81 20.59 -22.63
N HIS A 197 30.98 20.34 -23.92
CA HIS A 197 30.23 19.33 -24.68
C HIS A 197 30.39 17.89 -24.10
N LEU A 198 31.02 17.74 -22.91
CA LEU A 198 31.22 16.52 -22.13
C LEU A 198 30.36 16.47 -20.84
N ALA A 199 29.55 17.49 -20.54
CA ALA A 199 28.71 17.53 -19.34
C ALA A 199 27.57 16.50 -19.43
N LYS A 200 27.84 15.29 -18.95
CA LYS A 200 26.86 14.18 -18.93
C LYS A 200 25.61 14.60 -18.15
N GLN A 201 24.43 14.23 -18.67
CA GLN A 201 23.13 14.52 -18.07
C GLN A 201 23.08 14.14 -16.59
N LYS A 202 22.58 15.06 -15.75
CA LYS A 202 22.40 14.86 -14.31
C LYS A 202 20.99 14.33 -14.01
N ILE A 203 20.79 13.72 -12.86
CA ILE A 203 19.54 13.02 -12.53
C ILE A 203 19.03 13.34 -11.11
N PHE A 204 17.71 13.50 -10.97
CA PHE A 204 16.97 13.32 -9.72
C PHE A 204 16.27 11.98 -9.71
N ILE A 205 16.13 11.39 -8.52
CA ILE A 205 15.42 10.13 -8.33
C ILE A 205 14.39 10.32 -7.24
N ILE A 206 13.12 10.05 -7.56
CA ILE A 206 12.01 10.12 -6.63
C ILE A 206 11.37 8.74 -6.62
N ASP A 207 11.58 8.01 -5.52
CA ASP A 207 11.13 6.63 -5.37
C ASP A 207 9.83 6.54 -4.59
N ALA A 208 8.98 5.60 -5.00
CA ALA A 208 7.72 5.23 -4.37
C ALA A 208 6.73 6.40 -4.24
N LEU A 209 6.49 7.12 -5.34
CA LEU A 209 5.59 8.29 -5.32
C LEU A 209 4.17 7.95 -4.84
N ASP A 210 3.72 6.71 -5.02
CA ASP A 210 2.45 6.18 -4.49
C ASP A 210 2.43 5.98 -2.97
N GLU A 211 3.58 6.05 -2.30
CA GLU A 211 3.67 6.03 -0.84
C GLU A 211 3.55 7.42 -0.19
N CYS A 212 3.35 8.47 -1.01
CA CYS A 212 2.97 9.79 -0.54
C CYS A 212 1.49 9.80 -0.10
N ASN A 213 1.21 10.38 1.07
CA ASN A 213 -0.15 10.53 1.59
C ASN A 213 -0.91 11.67 0.86
N ASP A 214 -0.19 12.63 0.30
CA ASP A 214 -0.73 13.87 -0.27
C ASP A 214 -1.04 13.66 -1.77
N LYS A 215 -2.09 12.89 -2.09
CA LYS A 215 -2.39 12.44 -3.47
C LYS A 215 -2.67 13.59 -4.44
N ALA A 216 -3.44 14.60 -4.01
CA ALA A 216 -3.80 15.74 -4.86
C ALA A 216 -2.56 16.58 -5.20
N GLU A 217 -1.72 16.83 -4.20
CA GLU A 217 -0.47 17.55 -4.32
C GLU A 217 0.57 16.74 -5.11
N THR A 218 0.55 15.41 -5.01
CA THR A 218 1.37 14.52 -5.85
C THR A 218 1.01 14.67 -7.33
N ALA A 219 -0.29 14.69 -7.66
CA ALA A 219 -0.74 14.95 -9.02
C ALA A 219 -0.35 16.36 -9.50
N ALA A 220 -0.49 17.37 -8.63
CA ALA A 220 -0.05 18.74 -8.93
C ALA A 220 1.47 18.84 -9.12
N PHE A 221 2.26 18.09 -8.35
CA PHE A 221 3.71 18.02 -8.51
C PHE A 221 4.09 17.42 -9.86
N ILE A 222 3.41 16.37 -10.32
CA ILE A 222 3.64 15.81 -11.66
C ILE A 222 3.32 16.86 -12.73
N ASP A 223 2.22 17.61 -12.60
CA ASP A 223 1.92 18.73 -13.50
C ASP A 223 3.05 19.77 -13.48
N VAL A 224 3.61 20.09 -12.31
CA VAL A 224 4.77 20.99 -12.19
C VAL A 224 5.97 20.43 -12.96
N LEU A 225 6.28 19.14 -12.81
CA LEU A 225 7.41 18.52 -13.52
C LEU A 225 7.22 18.54 -15.04
N LEU A 226 6.00 18.30 -15.52
CA LEU A 226 5.65 18.29 -16.94
C LEU A 226 5.61 19.70 -17.54
N ASN A 227 5.18 20.70 -16.77
CA ASN A 227 4.97 22.08 -17.22
C ASN A 227 6.09 23.05 -16.79
N ALA A 228 7.17 22.59 -16.15
CA ALA A 228 8.19 23.46 -15.56
C ALA A 228 8.84 24.45 -16.54
N PHE A 229 8.67 24.30 -17.87
CA PHE A 229 9.28 25.17 -18.87
C PHE A 229 8.44 25.41 -20.14
N PRO A 230 7.40 26.26 -20.10
CA PRO A 230 6.79 26.80 -21.31
C PRO A 230 7.73 27.90 -21.86
N GLY A 231 8.42 27.64 -22.98
CA GLY A 231 9.14 28.68 -23.75
C GLY A 231 10.67 28.73 -23.63
N ARG A 232 11.35 27.78 -22.97
CA ARG A 232 12.82 27.57 -23.07
C ARG A 232 13.16 26.08 -23.21
N SER A 233 14.28 25.80 -23.88
CA SER A 233 14.73 24.47 -24.31
C SER A 233 15.04 23.49 -23.15
N TYR A 234 14.00 22.79 -22.66
CA TYR A 234 14.06 21.54 -21.88
C TYR A 234 14.71 21.60 -20.48
N LEU A 235 14.37 20.64 -19.60
CA LEU A 235 15.00 20.52 -18.28
C LEU A 235 16.52 20.28 -18.41
N PRO A 236 17.37 20.95 -17.59
CA PRO A 236 18.82 20.76 -17.61
C PRO A 236 19.28 19.44 -16.95
N PHE A 237 18.33 18.63 -16.49
CA PHE A 237 18.52 17.35 -15.82
C PHE A 237 17.36 16.41 -16.17
N ARG A 238 17.49 15.14 -15.81
CA ARG A 238 16.42 14.16 -15.94
C ARG A 238 15.87 13.73 -14.58
N ILE A 239 14.65 13.19 -14.56
CA ILE A 239 13.98 12.73 -13.35
C ILE A 239 13.53 11.28 -13.55
N LEU A 240 13.99 10.39 -12.67
CA LEU A 240 13.45 9.03 -12.55
C LEU A 240 12.41 9.02 -11.43
N LEU A 241 11.18 8.68 -11.79
CA LEU A 241 10.07 8.45 -10.88
C LEU A 241 9.80 6.95 -10.78
N THR A 242 9.52 6.44 -9.59
CA THR A 242 8.95 5.10 -9.44
C THR A 242 7.61 5.18 -8.72
N SER A 243 6.66 4.34 -9.12
CA SER A 243 5.40 4.19 -8.38
C SER A 243 4.63 2.93 -8.79
N ARG A 244 3.56 2.59 -8.07
CA ARG A 244 2.43 1.84 -8.66
C ARG A 244 1.65 2.74 -9.62
N VAL A 245 0.77 2.13 -10.42
CA VAL A 245 -0.06 2.82 -11.40
C VAL A 245 -1.38 3.27 -10.77
N GLU A 246 -1.26 4.10 -9.73
CA GLU A 246 -2.42 4.74 -9.12
C GLU A 246 -3.05 5.76 -10.08
N GLU A 247 -4.38 5.90 -10.05
CA GLU A 247 -5.11 6.69 -11.05
C GLU A 247 -4.65 8.15 -11.14
N HIS A 248 -4.37 8.78 -9.99
CA HIS A 248 -3.94 10.17 -9.90
C HIS A 248 -2.55 10.42 -10.52
N ILE A 249 -1.69 9.40 -10.56
CA ILE A 249 -0.37 9.43 -11.23
C ILE A 249 -0.55 9.13 -12.72
N ARG A 250 -1.26 8.03 -13.02
CA ARG A 250 -1.50 7.55 -14.38
C ARG A 250 -2.13 8.61 -15.28
N LYS A 251 -3.20 9.27 -14.81
CA LYS A 251 -3.90 10.33 -15.56
C LYS A 251 -2.98 11.47 -16.00
N LYS A 252 -1.86 11.70 -15.30
CA LYS A 252 -0.89 12.74 -15.63
C LYS A 252 0.20 12.24 -16.57
N LEU A 253 0.73 11.05 -16.32
CA LEU A 253 1.89 10.54 -17.05
C LEU A 253 1.54 9.86 -18.38
N ASP A 254 0.38 9.19 -18.50
CA ASP A 254 -0.04 8.52 -19.75
C ASP A 254 -0.22 9.49 -20.92
N HIS A 255 -0.59 10.74 -20.63
CA HIS A 255 -0.83 11.79 -21.63
C HIS A 255 0.39 12.68 -21.86
N SER A 256 1.57 12.26 -21.43
CA SER A 256 2.81 13.04 -21.48
C SER A 256 3.88 12.38 -22.35
N GLU A 257 4.99 13.10 -22.60
CA GLU A 257 6.19 12.55 -23.27
C GLU A 257 7.10 11.75 -22.32
N ALA A 258 6.61 11.36 -21.13
CA ALA A 258 7.39 10.60 -20.17
C ALA A 258 7.77 9.20 -20.72
N HIS A 259 9.01 8.80 -20.49
CA HIS A 259 9.47 7.45 -20.84
C HIS A 259 8.97 6.43 -19.82
N HIS A 260 7.95 5.68 -20.17
CA HIS A 260 7.35 4.66 -19.30
C HIS A 260 8.06 3.31 -19.42
N LEU A 261 8.42 2.74 -18.27
CA LEU A 261 8.96 1.40 -18.12
C LEU A 261 8.11 0.65 -17.10
N ASP A 262 7.55 -0.49 -17.47
CA ASP A 262 6.81 -1.35 -16.55
C ASP A 262 7.63 -2.57 -16.17
N LEU A 263 7.89 -2.77 -14.88
CA LEU A 263 8.62 -3.93 -14.37
C LEU A 263 7.94 -5.27 -14.67
N GLU A 264 6.62 -5.31 -14.88
CA GLU A 264 5.95 -6.54 -15.32
C GLU A 264 6.41 -7.01 -16.70
N ASN A 265 6.90 -6.11 -17.55
CA ASN A 265 7.43 -6.45 -18.87
C ASN A 265 8.87 -6.99 -18.84
N PHE A 266 9.48 -7.06 -17.66
CA PHE A 266 10.84 -7.60 -17.48
C PHE A 266 10.77 -8.93 -16.74
N ASP A 267 11.17 -10.00 -17.42
CA ASP A 267 11.31 -11.33 -16.82
C ASP A 267 12.25 -11.28 -15.60
N ALA A 268 11.68 -11.56 -14.43
CA ALA A 268 12.37 -11.61 -13.15
C ALA A 268 12.87 -13.02 -12.81
N ARG A 269 12.46 -14.06 -13.54
CA ARG A 269 12.73 -15.45 -13.15
C ARG A 269 14.22 -15.76 -13.12
N SER A 270 14.95 -15.34 -14.15
CA SER A 270 16.41 -15.50 -14.21
C SER A 270 17.13 -14.70 -13.10
N ASP A 271 16.63 -13.51 -12.78
CA ASP A 271 17.17 -12.68 -11.71
C ASP A 271 16.90 -13.30 -10.31
N ILE A 272 15.70 -13.83 -10.07
CA ILE A 272 15.32 -14.55 -8.84
C ILE A 272 16.14 -15.83 -8.70
N GLN A 273 16.43 -16.54 -9.79
CA GLN A 273 17.30 -17.71 -9.76
C GLN A 273 18.72 -17.35 -9.33
N ALA A 274 19.27 -16.24 -9.82
CA ALA A 274 20.58 -15.75 -9.40
C ALA A 274 20.57 -15.36 -7.92
N TYR A 275 19.52 -14.66 -7.47
CA TYR A 275 19.29 -14.32 -6.07
C TYR A 275 19.27 -15.56 -5.18
N PHE A 276 18.42 -16.55 -5.48
CA PHE A 276 18.35 -17.80 -4.72
C PHE A 276 19.68 -18.52 -4.63
N LYS A 277 20.39 -18.71 -5.75
CA LYS A 277 21.69 -19.39 -5.75
C LYS A 277 22.67 -18.72 -4.79
N ARG A 278 22.71 -17.39 -4.78
CA ARG A 278 23.62 -16.64 -3.90
C ARG A 278 23.18 -16.73 -2.44
N GLU A 279 21.90 -16.48 -2.15
CA GLU A 279 21.42 -16.48 -0.76
C GLU A 279 21.47 -17.86 -0.14
N PHE A 280 21.13 -18.92 -0.87
CA PHE A 280 21.27 -20.29 -0.35
C PHE A 280 22.74 -20.68 -0.15
N ALA A 281 23.66 -20.23 -1.00
CA ALA A 281 25.09 -20.42 -0.74
C ALA A 281 25.51 -19.71 0.54
N CYS A 282 25.04 -18.48 0.77
CA CYS A 282 25.27 -17.72 2.00
C CYS A 282 24.73 -18.47 3.24
N ILE A 283 23.48 -18.94 3.18
CA ILE A 283 22.86 -19.75 4.24
C ILE A 283 23.68 -21.02 4.50
N PHE A 284 24.11 -21.72 3.45
CA PHE A 284 24.91 -22.93 3.58
C PHE A 284 26.22 -22.65 4.32
N ASP A 285 26.95 -21.61 3.90
CA ASP A 285 28.26 -21.28 4.45
C ASP A 285 28.16 -20.77 5.89
N GLN A 286 27.14 -19.97 6.21
CA GLN A 286 26.86 -19.52 7.59
C GLN A 286 26.47 -20.67 8.52
N ASN A 287 25.87 -21.74 7.99
CA ASN A 287 25.44 -22.91 8.75
C ASN A 287 26.34 -24.13 8.51
N CYS A 288 27.60 -23.92 8.16
CA CYS A 288 28.51 -24.96 7.68
C CYS A 288 28.56 -26.22 8.57
N GLN A 289 28.52 -26.08 9.91
CA GLN A 289 28.53 -27.20 10.85
C GLN A 289 27.26 -28.07 10.76
N MET A 290 26.09 -27.47 10.61
CA MET A 290 24.82 -28.18 10.44
C MET A 290 24.64 -28.72 9.02
N MET A 291 25.31 -28.10 8.05
CA MET A 291 25.19 -28.44 6.63
C MET A 291 26.29 -29.40 6.12
N GLN A 292 27.22 -29.88 6.98
CA GLN A 292 28.39 -30.68 6.55
C GLN A 292 28.04 -31.93 5.75
N ARG A 293 26.89 -32.57 6.04
CA ARG A 293 26.44 -33.80 5.39
C ARG A 293 25.46 -33.55 4.23
N ILE A 294 25.13 -32.29 3.95
CA ILE A 294 24.21 -31.91 2.89
C ILE A 294 25.00 -31.79 1.57
N PRO A 295 24.63 -32.54 0.51
CA PRO A 295 25.33 -32.48 -0.77
C PRO A 295 25.29 -31.07 -1.40
N LYS A 296 26.39 -30.68 -2.06
CA LYS A 296 26.45 -29.50 -2.93
C LYS A 296 26.18 -29.90 -4.40
N PRO A 297 25.59 -29.01 -5.23
CA PRO A 297 25.04 -27.71 -4.87
C PRO A 297 23.78 -27.83 -4.01
N TRP A 298 23.60 -26.87 -3.09
CA TRP A 298 22.41 -26.75 -2.26
C TRP A 298 21.76 -25.37 -2.49
N PRO A 299 20.44 -25.30 -2.75
CA PRO A 299 19.53 -26.41 -3.02
C PRO A 299 19.90 -27.18 -4.30
N SER A 300 19.34 -28.37 -4.49
CA SER A 300 19.52 -29.12 -5.74
C SER A 300 18.91 -28.34 -6.92
N ALA A 301 19.28 -28.67 -8.16
CA ALA A 301 18.71 -28.01 -9.33
C ALA A 301 17.18 -28.20 -9.46
N LYS A 302 16.67 -29.34 -8.98
CA LYS A 302 15.24 -29.62 -8.93
C LYS A 302 14.54 -28.74 -7.90
N ASP A 303 15.07 -28.72 -6.68
CA ASP A 303 14.51 -27.94 -5.57
C ASP A 303 14.54 -26.44 -5.87
N LEU A 304 15.61 -25.97 -6.54
CA LEU A 304 15.70 -24.59 -6.99
C LEU A 304 14.61 -24.24 -8.01
N THR A 305 14.31 -25.16 -8.94
CA THR A 305 13.24 -24.97 -9.92
C THR A 305 11.87 -24.89 -9.23
N GLU A 306 11.60 -25.77 -8.26
CA GLU A 306 10.37 -25.76 -7.47
C GLU A 306 10.19 -24.41 -6.73
N LEU A 307 11.24 -23.91 -6.07
CA LEU A 307 11.18 -22.60 -5.41
C LEU A 307 10.94 -21.45 -6.39
N LEU A 308 11.49 -21.53 -7.60
CA LEU A 308 11.24 -20.54 -8.65
C LEU A 308 9.79 -20.56 -9.13
N ASP A 309 9.19 -21.75 -9.24
CA ASP A 309 7.78 -21.89 -9.59
C ASP A 309 6.88 -21.31 -8.50
N LYS A 310 7.22 -21.54 -7.23
CA LYS A 310 6.51 -20.93 -6.08
C LYS A 310 6.66 -19.41 -6.02
N ALA A 311 7.83 -18.86 -6.34
CA ALA A 311 8.08 -17.41 -6.27
C ALA A 311 7.52 -16.63 -7.48
N GLY A 312 7.38 -17.27 -8.63
CA GLY A 312 6.98 -16.62 -9.87
C GLY A 312 7.90 -15.44 -10.21
N SER A 313 7.31 -14.25 -10.36
CA SER A 313 8.04 -13.00 -10.64
C SER A 313 8.22 -12.10 -9.41
N SER A 314 7.89 -12.57 -8.21
CA SER A 314 7.89 -11.76 -6.98
C SER A 314 9.18 -11.89 -6.20
N PHE A 315 9.96 -10.81 -6.17
CA PHE A 315 11.11 -10.73 -5.27
C PHE A 315 10.69 -10.71 -3.80
N ALA A 316 9.54 -10.12 -3.46
CA ALA A 316 9.02 -10.16 -2.09
C ALA A 316 8.80 -11.60 -1.62
N PHE A 317 8.11 -12.42 -2.41
CA PHE A 317 7.90 -13.83 -2.08
C PHE A 317 9.23 -14.61 -2.03
N ALA A 318 10.13 -14.39 -3.00
CA ALA A 318 11.45 -14.99 -3.01
C ALA A 318 12.27 -14.66 -1.75
N MET A 319 12.29 -13.39 -1.34
CA MET A 319 12.95 -12.95 -0.10
C MET A 319 12.32 -13.61 1.13
N THR A 320 10.99 -13.77 1.16
CA THR A 320 10.30 -14.46 2.26
C THR A 320 10.68 -15.94 2.34
N LEU A 321 10.82 -16.64 1.21
CA LEU A 321 11.33 -18.02 1.18
C LEU A 321 12.75 -18.10 1.76
N ILE A 322 13.65 -17.20 1.33
CA ILE A 322 15.03 -17.14 1.84
C ILE A 322 15.05 -16.84 3.34
N GLN A 323 14.28 -15.86 3.82
CA GLN A 323 14.20 -15.50 5.23
C GLN A 323 13.54 -16.58 6.08
N PHE A 324 12.65 -17.38 5.50
CA PHE A 324 12.07 -18.53 6.17
C PHE A 324 13.16 -19.59 6.40
N VAL A 325 13.86 -20.00 5.34
CA VAL A 325 14.90 -21.04 5.41
C VAL A 325 16.12 -20.60 6.22
N GLY A 326 16.66 -19.41 5.95
CA GLY A 326 17.86 -18.90 6.61
C GLY A 326 17.63 -18.45 8.05
N GLY A 327 16.38 -18.25 8.46
CA GLY A 327 16.02 -17.93 9.84
C GLY A 327 15.82 -19.16 10.72
N ASP A 328 15.86 -20.38 10.16
CA ASP A 328 15.71 -21.62 10.91
C ASP A 328 17.06 -22.16 11.39
N SER A 329 17.08 -22.78 12.56
CA SER A 329 18.25 -23.48 13.11
C SER A 329 18.71 -24.68 12.27
N MET A 330 17.81 -25.26 11.46
CA MET A 330 18.05 -26.38 10.55
C MET A 330 17.59 -26.02 9.13
N PRO A 331 18.35 -25.19 8.38
CA PRO A 331 17.92 -24.67 7.09
C PRO A 331 17.57 -25.76 6.06
N HIS A 332 18.26 -26.89 6.07
CA HIS A 332 17.97 -28.02 5.19
C HIS A 332 16.57 -28.63 5.44
N LYS A 333 16.12 -28.68 6.71
CA LYS A 333 14.78 -29.16 7.05
C LYS A 333 13.71 -28.14 6.71
N ALA A 334 13.96 -26.86 7.00
CA ALA A 334 13.05 -25.78 6.63
C ALA A 334 12.85 -25.71 5.11
N LEU A 335 13.94 -25.88 4.33
CA LEU A 335 13.83 -26.00 2.88
C LEU A 335 13.02 -27.23 2.48
N GLN A 336 13.29 -28.40 3.07
CA GLN A 336 12.55 -29.63 2.73
C GLN A 336 11.04 -29.46 2.99
N GLN A 337 10.67 -28.85 4.12
CA GLN A 337 9.28 -28.54 4.44
C GLN A 337 8.61 -27.66 3.37
N LEU A 338 9.32 -26.64 2.88
CA LEU A 338 8.81 -25.79 1.80
C LEU A 338 8.68 -26.54 0.46
N LEU A 339 9.40 -27.64 0.25
CA LEU A 339 9.41 -28.41 -1.00
C LEU A 339 8.43 -29.59 -0.97
N GLU A 340 7.86 -29.91 0.18
CA GLU A 340 6.84 -30.95 0.29
C GLU A 340 5.66 -30.62 -0.64
N SER A 341 5.14 -31.66 -1.30
CA SER A 341 3.99 -31.53 -2.21
C SER A 341 2.65 -31.39 -1.47
N GLY A 342 2.68 -31.36 -0.14
CA GLY A 342 1.51 -31.16 0.69
C GLY A 342 0.94 -29.76 0.51
N ALA A 343 -0.40 -29.67 0.52
CA ALA A 343 -1.09 -28.38 0.46
C ALA A 343 -0.69 -27.44 1.62
N ASP A 344 -0.19 -28.00 2.72
CA ASP A 344 0.26 -27.37 3.96
C ASP A 344 1.75 -27.02 4.03
N SER A 345 2.53 -27.32 2.98
CA SER A 345 3.97 -27.03 2.92
C SER A 345 4.34 -25.56 3.19
N LEU A 346 3.43 -24.62 2.86
CA LEU A 346 3.62 -23.19 3.05
C LEU A 346 3.00 -22.64 4.35
N ASP A 347 2.30 -23.46 5.14
CA ASP A 347 1.60 -23.02 6.36
C ASP A 347 2.52 -22.34 7.38
N PRO A 348 3.73 -22.88 7.68
CA PRO A 348 4.64 -22.22 8.60
C PRO A 348 5.12 -20.85 8.07
N LEU A 349 5.30 -20.74 6.76
CA LEU A 349 5.69 -19.48 6.11
C LEU A 349 4.55 -18.46 6.23
N TYR A 350 3.30 -18.87 5.98
CA TYR A 350 2.13 -18.02 6.16
C TYR A 350 1.97 -17.56 7.61
N LYS A 351 2.12 -18.47 8.59
CA LYS A 351 2.12 -18.13 10.02
C LYS A 351 3.21 -17.08 10.34
N LYS A 352 4.43 -17.25 9.82
CA LYS A 352 5.53 -16.30 10.01
C LYS A 352 5.18 -14.91 9.47
N VAL A 353 4.68 -14.82 8.25
CA VAL A 353 4.27 -13.55 7.63
C VAL A 353 3.14 -12.88 8.42
N LEU A 354 2.07 -13.62 8.70
CA LEU A 354 0.90 -13.08 9.42
C LEU A 354 1.21 -12.72 10.89
N SER A 355 2.19 -13.38 11.52
CA SER A 355 2.66 -13.01 12.86
C SER A 355 3.39 -11.67 12.91
N SER A 356 3.98 -11.26 11.79
CA SER A 356 4.67 -9.97 11.65
C SER A 356 3.75 -8.84 11.17
N ALA A 357 2.58 -9.18 10.62
CA ALA A 357 1.58 -8.22 10.16
C ALA A 357 0.71 -7.70 11.32
N SER A 358 0.04 -6.57 11.10
CA SER A 358 -1.00 -6.04 11.99
C SER A 358 -2.14 -7.06 12.16
N ARG A 359 -2.57 -7.31 13.39
CA ARG A 359 -3.73 -8.18 13.67
C ARG A 359 -5.02 -7.37 13.79
N THR A 360 -5.24 -6.43 12.87
CA THR A 360 -6.42 -5.57 12.88
C THR A 360 -7.66 -6.33 12.41
N ALA A 361 -8.83 -5.90 12.87
CA ALA A 361 -10.10 -6.39 12.33
C ALA A 361 -10.23 -6.09 10.82
N ALA A 362 -9.70 -4.95 10.38
CA ALA A 362 -9.67 -4.56 8.97
C ALA A 362 -8.92 -5.59 8.11
N LEU A 363 -7.69 -5.97 8.49
CA LEU A 363 -6.94 -7.00 7.76
C LEU A 363 -7.71 -8.32 7.71
N HIS A 364 -8.30 -8.73 8.82
CA HIS A 364 -9.08 -9.97 8.89
C HIS A 364 -10.26 -9.96 7.90
N HIS A 365 -11.04 -8.87 7.86
CA HIS A 365 -12.15 -8.72 6.92
C HIS A 365 -11.69 -8.61 5.46
N ILE A 366 -10.59 -7.89 5.19
CA ILE A 366 -10.02 -7.76 3.84
C ILE A 366 -9.57 -9.14 3.34
N LEU A 367 -8.75 -9.86 4.11
CA LEU A 367 -8.29 -11.19 3.75
C LEU A 367 -9.46 -12.15 3.59
N GLY A 368 -10.40 -12.14 4.55
CA GLY A 368 -11.54 -13.04 4.49
C GLY A 368 -12.36 -12.83 3.24
N THR A 369 -12.60 -11.58 2.86
CA THR A 369 -13.29 -11.23 1.62
C THR A 369 -12.52 -11.73 0.40
N ILE A 370 -11.21 -11.48 0.31
CA ILE A 370 -10.37 -11.97 -0.80
C ILE A 370 -10.44 -13.51 -0.90
N MET A 371 -10.49 -14.22 0.23
CA MET A 371 -10.52 -15.68 0.23
C MET A 371 -11.87 -16.29 -0.15
N ILE A 372 -13.00 -15.60 0.04
CA ILE A 372 -14.33 -16.19 -0.23
C ILE A 372 -15.00 -15.65 -1.51
N LEU A 373 -14.44 -14.59 -2.10
CA LEU A 373 -14.88 -14.10 -3.40
C LEU A 373 -14.56 -15.13 -4.49
N GLU A 374 -15.53 -15.38 -5.36
CA GLU A 374 -15.35 -16.30 -6.50
C GLU A 374 -14.41 -15.71 -7.55
N ASP A 375 -14.59 -14.42 -7.86
CA ASP A 375 -13.73 -13.67 -8.76
C ASP A 375 -12.83 -12.74 -7.95
N ASN A 376 -11.54 -12.75 -8.25
CA ASN A 376 -10.60 -11.79 -7.66
C ASN A 376 -11.01 -10.35 -7.99
N GLN A 377 -11.01 -9.49 -6.97
CA GLN A 377 -11.47 -8.10 -7.08
C GLN A 377 -10.34 -7.10 -6.90
N SER A 378 -10.59 -5.87 -7.35
CA SER A 378 -9.66 -4.75 -7.26
C SER A 378 -9.61 -4.16 -5.85
N ILE A 379 -8.58 -3.34 -5.57
CA ILE A 379 -8.47 -2.63 -4.28
C ILE A 379 -9.64 -1.67 -4.10
N SER A 380 -10.02 -0.97 -5.17
CA SER A 380 -11.17 -0.04 -5.17
C SER A 380 -12.49 -0.74 -4.89
N PHE A 381 -12.69 -1.94 -5.44
CA PHE A 381 -13.87 -2.75 -5.18
C PHE A 381 -13.95 -3.18 -3.71
N ILE A 382 -12.85 -3.73 -3.17
CA ILE A 382 -12.81 -4.20 -1.76
C ILE A 382 -13.03 -3.04 -0.78
N SER A 383 -12.40 -1.88 -1.02
CA SER A 383 -12.58 -0.67 -0.21
C SER A 383 -14.04 -0.22 -0.18
N SER A 384 -14.69 -0.17 -1.35
CA SER A 384 -16.09 0.25 -1.46
C SER A 384 -17.06 -0.77 -0.84
N LEU A 385 -16.88 -2.07 -1.11
CA LEU A 385 -17.72 -3.14 -0.57
C LEU A 385 -17.66 -3.19 0.97
N LEU A 386 -16.45 -3.15 1.54
CA LEU A 386 -16.25 -3.21 2.99
C LEU A 386 -16.47 -1.87 3.69
N ASN A 387 -16.70 -0.79 2.95
CA ASN A 387 -16.81 0.57 3.47
C ASN A 387 -15.57 0.98 4.30
N LEU A 388 -14.39 0.60 3.81
CA LEU A 388 -13.09 0.95 4.38
C LEU A 388 -12.44 2.06 3.57
N GLN A 389 -11.60 2.87 4.21
CA GLN A 389 -10.83 3.87 3.46
C GLN A 389 -9.84 3.16 2.53
N TYR A 390 -9.67 3.70 1.33
CA TYR A 390 -8.83 3.10 0.31
C TYR A 390 -7.37 2.94 0.79
N GLU A 391 -6.87 3.94 1.51
CA GLU A 391 -5.54 3.98 2.11
C GLU A 391 -5.37 2.90 3.20
N GLU A 392 -6.43 2.62 3.95
CA GLU A 392 -6.47 1.58 4.98
C GLU A 392 -6.35 0.19 4.32
N VAL A 393 -7.09 -0.07 3.24
CA VAL A 393 -7.00 -1.34 2.51
C VAL A 393 -5.60 -1.58 1.97
N ILE A 394 -4.97 -0.56 1.33
CA ILE A 394 -3.60 -0.72 0.86
C ILE A 394 -2.64 -0.94 2.03
N HIS A 395 -2.77 -0.18 3.12
CA HIS A 395 -1.89 -0.31 4.28
C HIS A 395 -1.89 -1.74 4.82
N GLU A 396 -3.06 -2.33 5.01
CA GLU A 396 -3.20 -3.71 5.48
C GLU A 396 -2.63 -4.73 4.47
N LEU A 397 -2.94 -4.56 3.18
CA LEU A 397 -2.39 -5.44 2.13
C LEU A 397 -0.86 -5.35 2.03
N LEU A 398 -0.27 -4.17 2.20
CA LEU A 398 1.18 -3.99 2.20
C LEU A 398 1.87 -4.73 3.35
N GLY A 399 1.17 -4.91 4.48
CA GLY A 399 1.63 -5.73 5.62
C GLY A 399 1.77 -7.21 5.28
N VAL A 400 1.07 -7.69 4.24
CA VAL A 400 1.07 -9.09 3.78
C VAL A 400 1.46 -9.23 2.31
N GLN A 401 2.09 -8.20 1.72
CA GLN A 401 2.48 -8.16 0.30
C GLN A 401 3.46 -9.28 -0.12
N SER A 402 4.07 -9.96 0.86
CA SER A 402 4.93 -11.11 0.62
C SER A 402 4.17 -12.37 0.25
N ILE A 403 2.86 -12.47 0.53
CA ILE A 403 2.03 -13.65 0.25
C ILE A 403 0.84 -13.34 -0.67
N ILE A 404 0.60 -12.05 -0.95
CA ILE A 404 -0.43 -11.56 -1.87
C ILE A 404 0.21 -10.67 -2.96
N LYS A 405 -0.18 -10.89 -4.22
CA LYS A 405 0.16 -10.02 -5.34
C LYS A 405 -0.78 -8.81 -5.36
N ILE A 406 -0.25 -7.67 -4.92
CA ILE A 406 -0.89 -6.37 -5.09
C ILE A 406 -0.55 -5.85 -6.50
N PRO A 407 -1.55 -5.61 -7.36
CA PRO A 407 -1.31 -5.29 -8.76
C PRO A 407 -0.62 -3.93 -8.97
N SER A 408 -0.09 -3.73 -10.17
CA SER A 408 0.42 -2.44 -10.63
C SER A 408 -0.69 -1.39 -10.66
N HIS A 409 -1.84 -1.75 -11.24
CA HIS A 409 -2.98 -0.87 -11.37
C HIS A 409 -4.03 -1.21 -10.32
N ASP A 410 -4.57 -0.20 -9.64
CA ASP A 410 -5.51 -0.46 -8.54
C ASP A 410 -6.89 -0.96 -8.97
N ASN A 411 -7.18 -0.89 -10.28
CA ASN A 411 -8.38 -1.46 -10.92
C ASN A 411 -8.18 -2.91 -11.37
N GLN A 412 -6.95 -3.44 -11.32
CA GLN A 412 -6.70 -4.84 -11.57
C GLN A 412 -6.99 -5.68 -10.32
N PRO A 413 -7.27 -6.97 -10.48
CA PRO A 413 -7.56 -7.85 -9.36
C PRO A 413 -6.33 -8.07 -8.46
N ILE A 414 -6.58 -8.12 -7.16
CA ILE A 414 -5.63 -8.66 -6.17
C ILE A 414 -5.55 -10.17 -6.38
N MET A 415 -4.35 -10.73 -6.43
CA MET A 415 -4.14 -12.16 -6.63
C MET A 415 -3.35 -12.78 -5.49
N LEU A 416 -3.52 -14.08 -5.25
CA LEU A 416 -2.65 -14.83 -4.34
C LEU A 416 -1.42 -15.31 -5.10
N TYR A 417 -0.24 -15.30 -4.47
CA TYR A 417 0.92 -15.94 -5.12
C TYR A 417 0.77 -17.46 -5.18
N HIS A 418 0.05 -18.04 -4.22
CA HIS A 418 -0.21 -19.46 -4.17
C HIS A 418 -1.63 -19.74 -3.65
N THR A 419 -2.34 -20.66 -4.29
CA THR A 419 -3.73 -21.00 -3.97
C THR A 419 -3.89 -21.59 -2.57
N SER A 420 -2.88 -22.30 -2.07
CA SER A 420 -2.95 -22.90 -0.71
C SER A 420 -3.05 -21.87 0.43
N LEU A 421 -2.81 -20.58 0.18
CA LEU A 421 -3.08 -19.52 1.16
C LEU A 421 -4.59 -19.45 1.50
N GLN A 422 -5.45 -19.66 0.51
CA GLN A 422 -6.90 -19.73 0.71
C GLN A 422 -7.26 -20.90 1.61
N ASP A 423 -6.74 -22.10 1.32
CA ASP A 423 -6.98 -23.29 2.14
C ASP A 423 -6.44 -23.11 3.56
N PHE A 424 -5.25 -22.52 3.71
CA PHE A 424 -4.66 -22.25 5.01
C PHE A 424 -5.59 -21.36 5.86
N LEU A 425 -6.04 -20.22 5.31
CA LEU A 425 -6.87 -19.27 6.05
C LEU A 425 -8.30 -19.77 6.28
N THR A 426 -8.82 -20.66 5.45
CA THR A 426 -10.23 -21.14 5.53
C THR A 426 -10.38 -22.51 6.21
N ILE A 427 -9.29 -23.11 6.70
CA ILE A 427 -9.30 -24.39 7.44
C ILE A 427 -8.72 -24.20 8.84
N LYS A 428 -9.57 -24.35 9.88
CA LYS A 428 -9.22 -24.08 11.28
C LYS A 428 -8.01 -24.86 11.79
N SER A 429 -7.89 -26.14 11.42
CA SER A 429 -6.78 -27.00 11.83
C SER A 429 -5.43 -26.62 11.22
N ARG A 430 -5.41 -25.78 10.19
CA ARG A 430 -4.18 -25.31 9.52
C ARG A 430 -3.70 -23.97 10.07
N SER A 431 -4.63 -23.03 10.25
CA SER A 431 -4.32 -21.62 10.58
C SER A 431 -4.48 -21.25 12.06
N ASP A 432 -5.11 -22.09 12.88
CA ASP A 432 -5.33 -21.83 14.31
C ASP A 432 -5.98 -20.45 14.56
N GLN A 433 -5.20 -19.50 15.09
CA GLN A 433 -5.63 -18.13 15.38
C GLN A 433 -5.79 -17.23 14.15
N TYR A 434 -5.31 -17.66 12.98
CA TYR A 434 -5.45 -16.95 11.70
C TYR A 434 -6.66 -17.44 10.90
N PHE A 435 -7.41 -18.40 11.44
CA PHE A 435 -8.58 -18.98 10.79
C PHE A 435 -9.65 -17.91 10.52
N ILE A 436 -10.11 -17.90 9.28
CA ILE A 436 -11.25 -17.13 8.78
C ILE A 436 -12.38 -18.12 8.60
N ASP A 437 -13.45 -17.95 9.37
CA ASP A 437 -14.63 -18.81 9.32
C ASP A 437 -15.45 -18.49 8.05
N PRO A 438 -15.46 -19.36 7.01
CA PRO A 438 -16.07 -18.99 5.73
C PRO A 438 -17.59 -18.73 5.82
N PRO A 439 -18.40 -19.56 6.51
CA PRO A 439 -19.79 -19.24 6.82
C PRO A 439 -20.00 -17.84 7.43
N LEU A 440 -19.26 -17.50 8.49
CA LEU A 440 -19.39 -16.20 9.14
C LEU A 440 -18.98 -15.06 8.19
N GLN A 441 -17.91 -15.25 7.43
CA GLN A 441 -17.43 -14.27 6.46
C GLN A 441 -18.43 -14.05 5.31
N HIS A 442 -19.15 -15.09 4.88
CA HIS A 442 -20.27 -14.93 3.95
C HIS A 442 -21.39 -14.10 4.56
N LEU A 443 -21.80 -14.33 5.82
CA LEU A 443 -22.82 -13.50 6.47
C LEU A 443 -22.39 -12.04 6.59
N HIS A 444 -21.12 -11.78 6.93
CA HIS A 444 -20.57 -10.43 6.90
C HIS A 444 -20.64 -9.79 5.51
N LEU A 445 -20.28 -10.53 4.45
CA LEU A 445 -20.43 -10.01 3.08
C LEU A 445 -21.88 -9.76 2.70
N ALA A 446 -22.83 -10.59 3.11
CA ALA A 446 -24.25 -10.32 2.91
C ALA A 446 -24.67 -9.00 3.56
N ILE A 447 -24.23 -8.74 4.80
CA ILE A 447 -24.47 -7.47 5.50
C ILE A 447 -23.85 -6.30 4.72
N HIS A 448 -22.61 -6.42 4.25
CA HIS A 448 -21.95 -5.36 3.47
C HIS A 448 -22.67 -5.08 2.16
N CYS A 449 -23.08 -6.13 1.43
CA CYS A 449 -23.90 -6.00 0.24
C CYS A 449 -25.21 -5.25 0.54
N LEU A 450 -25.97 -5.69 1.54
CA LEU A 450 -27.26 -5.06 1.89
C LEU A 450 -27.10 -3.61 2.37
N LYS A 451 -26.05 -3.30 3.16
CA LYS A 451 -25.71 -1.92 3.54
C LYS A 451 -25.41 -1.06 2.31
N HIS A 452 -24.72 -1.61 1.32
CA HIS A 452 -24.42 -0.89 0.08
C HIS A 452 -25.68 -0.61 -0.73
N LEU A 453 -26.60 -1.58 -0.83
CA LEU A 453 -27.89 -1.38 -1.51
C LEU A 453 -28.77 -0.37 -0.78
N ALA A 454 -28.79 -0.37 0.55
CA ALA A 454 -29.58 0.56 1.37
C ALA A 454 -29.13 2.04 1.25
N LYS A 455 -27.92 2.32 0.75
CA LYS A 455 -27.44 3.69 0.49
C LYS A 455 -28.10 4.34 -0.73
N TYR A 456 -28.67 3.56 -1.64
CA TYR A 456 -29.40 4.09 -2.78
C TYR A 456 -30.78 4.51 -2.27
N THR A 457 -31.19 5.75 -2.53
CA THR A 457 -32.48 6.27 -2.02
C THR A 457 -33.38 6.82 -3.11
N SER A 458 -32.98 6.79 -4.39
CA SER A 458 -33.72 7.50 -5.45
C SER A 458 -33.44 7.09 -6.90
N ASN A 459 -32.82 5.93 -7.17
CA ASN A 459 -32.53 5.50 -8.55
C ASN A 459 -33.44 4.36 -8.98
N ASP A 460 -33.79 4.30 -10.27
CA ASP A 460 -34.56 3.18 -10.82
C ASP A 460 -33.73 1.89 -10.90
N PHE A 461 -32.39 1.99 -10.90
CA PHE A 461 -31.45 0.87 -11.00
C PHE A 461 -30.24 1.06 -10.05
N PHE A 462 -29.61 -0.05 -9.66
CA PHE A 462 -28.31 -0.04 -9.02
C PHE A 462 -27.21 0.13 -10.07
N GLU A 463 -26.31 1.08 -9.84
CA GLU A 463 -25.21 1.41 -10.75
C GLU A 463 -23.85 1.27 -10.04
N GLY A 464 -22.86 0.77 -10.78
CA GLY A 464 -21.49 0.55 -10.31
C GLY A 464 -21.19 -0.90 -9.93
N ASP A 465 -19.91 -1.29 -10.01
CA ASP A 465 -19.47 -2.68 -9.89
C ASP A 465 -19.87 -3.32 -8.55
N VAL A 466 -19.73 -2.59 -7.45
CA VAL A 466 -20.10 -3.08 -6.11
C VAL A 466 -21.61 -3.21 -5.95
N ALA A 467 -22.39 -2.26 -6.47
CA ALA A 467 -23.85 -2.32 -6.37
C ALA A 467 -24.41 -3.46 -7.23
N ASN A 468 -23.86 -3.66 -8.43
CA ASN A 468 -24.14 -4.81 -9.27
C ASN A 468 -23.81 -6.10 -8.52
N TYR A 469 -22.58 -6.24 -8.02
CA TYR A 469 -22.19 -7.41 -7.24
C TYR A 469 -23.13 -7.66 -6.05
N ALA A 470 -23.40 -6.64 -5.25
CA ALA A 470 -24.24 -6.72 -4.07
C ALA A 470 -25.65 -7.21 -4.42
N SER A 471 -26.23 -6.69 -5.49
CA SER A 471 -27.59 -7.01 -5.96
C SER A 471 -27.80 -8.50 -6.25
N PHE A 472 -26.76 -9.20 -6.71
CA PHE A 472 -26.83 -10.60 -7.11
C PHE A 472 -26.28 -11.58 -6.07
N ASN A 473 -25.34 -11.15 -5.22
CA ASN A 473 -24.57 -12.06 -4.38
C ASN A 473 -24.99 -12.07 -2.91
N TRP A 474 -25.75 -11.09 -2.43
CA TRP A 474 -26.24 -11.12 -1.04
C TRP A 474 -27.06 -12.39 -0.71
N PRO A 475 -27.96 -12.92 -1.59
CA PRO A 475 -28.71 -14.13 -1.28
C PRO A 475 -27.79 -15.36 -1.20
N HIS A 476 -26.84 -15.43 -2.13
CA HIS A 476 -25.86 -16.51 -2.19
C HIS A 476 -25.00 -16.57 -0.94
N HIS A 477 -24.58 -15.42 -0.42
CA HIS A 477 -23.84 -15.33 0.82
C HIS A 477 -24.65 -15.70 2.05
N ILE A 478 -25.92 -15.30 2.13
CA ILE A 478 -26.81 -15.77 3.20
C ILE A 478 -26.93 -17.30 3.17
N LEU A 479 -27.15 -17.87 1.99
CA LEU A 479 -27.25 -19.32 1.81
C LEU A 479 -25.98 -20.02 2.30
N LEU A 480 -24.80 -19.63 1.81
CA LEU A 480 -23.53 -20.24 2.20
C LEU A 480 -23.20 -20.03 3.69
N GLY A 481 -23.64 -18.91 4.26
CA GLY A 481 -23.48 -18.63 5.69
C GLY A 481 -24.28 -19.58 6.59
N PHE A 482 -25.47 -19.99 6.16
CA PHE A 482 -26.34 -20.89 6.94
C PHE A 482 -26.26 -22.38 6.54
N GLN A 483 -25.61 -22.71 5.42
CA GLN A 483 -25.56 -24.08 4.91
C GLN A 483 -24.67 -25.03 5.74
N ARG A 484 -23.72 -24.53 6.53
CA ARG A 484 -22.77 -25.37 7.29
C ARG A 484 -23.11 -25.47 8.78
N GLN A 485 -23.16 -26.71 9.28
CA GLN A 485 -23.69 -27.14 10.58
C GLN A 485 -22.96 -26.62 11.85
N GLN A 486 -22.02 -25.67 11.75
CA GLN A 486 -21.16 -25.23 12.86
C GLN A 486 -20.95 -23.71 12.98
N CYS A 487 -21.65 -22.88 12.20
CA CYS A 487 -21.49 -21.42 12.30
C CYS A 487 -22.15 -20.88 13.57
N TYR A 488 -21.37 -20.35 14.51
CA TYR A 488 -21.90 -19.55 15.62
C TYR A 488 -22.09 -18.12 15.12
N VAL A 489 -23.34 -17.71 14.91
CA VAL A 489 -23.68 -16.34 14.53
C VAL A 489 -24.09 -15.58 15.78
N ASP A 490 -23.42 -14.46 16.04
CA ASP A 490 -23.77 -13.62 17.19
C ASP A 490 -25.08 -12.84 16.95
N GLU A 491 -25.69 -12.36 18.03
CA GLU A 491 -26.96 -11.63 18.01
C GLU A 491 -26.89 -10.31 17.21
N THR A 492 -25.72 -9.66 17.19
CA THR A 492 -25.55 -8.38 16.47
C THR A 492 -25.53 -8.58 14.96
N THR A 493 -24.91 -9.66 14.49
CA THR A 493 -24.91 -10.09 13.08
C THR A 493 -26.32 -10.46 12.65
N MET A 494 -27.05 -11.22 13.46
CA MET A 494 -28.44 -11.59 13.20
C MET A 494 -29.36 -10.37 13.14
N SER A 495 -29.30 -9.48 14.14
CA SER A 495 -30.11 -8.25 14.18
C SER A 495 -29.81 -7.30 13.01
N SER A 496 -28.54 -7.22 12.60
CA SER A 496 -28.13 -6.46 11.42
C SER A 496 -28.75 -7.01 10.14
N LEU A 497 -28.74 -8.34 9.96
CA LEU A 497 -29.40 -9.00 8.83
C LEU A 497 -30.91 -8.75 8.83
N GLU A 498 -31.59 -8.92 9.97
CA GLU A 498 -33.04 -8.64 10.12
C GLU A 498 -33.38 -7.25 9.61
N THR A 499 -32.72 -6.24 10.18
CA THR A 499 -32.98 -4.82 9.88
C THR A 499 -32.73 -4.51 8.41
N LEU A 500 -31.62 -5.01 7.85
CA LEU A 500 -31.24 -4.70 6.47
C LEU A 500 -32.13 -5.40 5.42
N ILE A 501 -32.57 -6.62 5.71
CA ILE A 501 -33.52 -7.34 4.85
C ILE A 501 -34.89 -6.65 4.86
N GLU A 502 -35.36 -6.19 6.02
CA GLU A 502 -36.61 -5.42 6.12
C GLU A 502 -36.54 -4.10 5.35
N ASN A 503 -35.41 -3.39 5.44
CA ASN A 503 -35.19 -2.16 4.67
C ASN A 503 -35.20 -2.43 3.16
N LEU A 504 -34.56 -3.53 2.71
CA LEU A 504 -34.56 -3.89 1.29
C LEU A 504 -35.99 -4.17 0.79
N LEU A 505 -36.78 -4.92 1.57
CA LEU A 505 -38.18 -5.26 1.26
C LEU A 505 -39.11 -4.05 1.17
N THR A 506 -38.93 -3.07 2.06
CA THR A 506 -39.87 -1.96 2.21
C THR A 506 -39.47 -0.71 1.43
N PHE A 507 -38.17 -0.40 1.34
CA PHE A 507 -37.69 0.89 0.87
C PHE A 507 -37.00 0.83 -0.50
N GLN A 508 -36.49 -0.32 -0.93
CA GLN A 508 -35.66 -0.46 -2.15
C GLN A 508 -36.15 -1.54 -3.13
N GLY A 509 -37.32 -2.15 -2.88
CA GLY A 509 -37.82 -3.27 -3.66
C GLY A 509 -37.91 -2.99 -5.18
N ASN A 510 -38.37 -1.81 -5.58
CA ASN A 510 -38.54 -1.45 -7.00
C ASN A 510 -37.19 -1.28 -7.74
N THR A 511 -36.22 -0.63 -7.11
CA THR A 511 -34.87 -0.42 -7.66
C THR A 511 -34.14 -1.75 -7.87
N TRP A 512 -34.21 -2.63 -6.86
CA TRP A 512 -33.62 -3.96 -6.94
C TRP A 512 -34.29 -4.81 -8.01
N TYR A 513 -35.62 -4.80 -8.03
CA TYR A 513 -36.43 -5.47 -9.05
C TYR A 513 -36.02 -5.07 -10.47
N ASN A 514 -35.97 -3.76 -10.75
CA ASN A 514 -35.62 -3.23 -12.06
C ASN A 514 -34.20 -3.62 -12.48
N THR A 515 -33.25 -3.60 -11.53
CA THR A 515 -31.86 -4.01 -11.75
C THR A 515 -31.74 -5.48 -12.14
N ILE A 516 -32.50 -6.37 -11.50
CA ILE A 516 -32.49 -7.80 -11.84
C ILE A 516 -32.96 -8.05 -13.28
N LEU A 517 -33.95 -7.29 -13.75
CA LEU A 517 -34.54 -7.48 -15.08
C LEU A 517 -33.58 -7.17 -16.23
N THR A 518 -32.59 -6.31 -16.05
CA THR A 518 -31.69 -5.85 -17.12
C THR A 518 -30.48 -6.75 -17.37
N VAL A 519 -30.32 -7.84 -16.60
CA VAL A 519 -29.08 -8.62 -16.56
C VAL A 519 -29.10 -9.84 -17.49
N GLU A 520 -27.91 -10.32 -17.86
CA GLU A 520 -27.70 -11.55 -18.62
C GLU A 520 -28.36 -12.79 -17.98
N VAL A 521 -28.86 -13.69 -18.84
CA VAL A 521 -29.70 -14.84 -18.44
C VAL A 521 -29.00 -15.77 -17.45
N TYR A 522 -27.69 -16.00 -17.54
CA TYR A 522 -26.99 -16.91 -16.63
C TYR A 522 -26.91 -16.39 -15.19
N LYS A 523 -26.72 -15.08 -14.97
CA LYS A 523 -26.72 -14.48 -13.62
C LYS A 523 -28.10 -14.58 -12.98
N LYS A 524 -29.15 -14.37 -13.79
CA LYS A 524 -30.55 -14.57 -13.37
C LYS A 524 -30.80 -16.00 -12.92
N LEU A 525 -30.38 -17.00 -13.71
CA LEU A 525 -30.55 -18.41 -13.38
C LEU A 525 -29.80 -18.80 -12.10
N ARG A 526 -28.57 -18.33 -11.90
CA ARG A 526 -27.79 -18.59 -10.67
C ARG A 526 -28.48 -18.01 -9.43
N MET A 527 -28.95 -16.76 -9.53
CA MET A 527 -29.67 -16.11 -8.44
C MET A 527 -30.96 -16.88 -8.10
N LEU A 528 -31.74 -17.29 -9.12
CA LEU A 528 -32.95 -18.09 -8.91
C LEU A 528 -32.67 -19.45 -8.29
N SER A 529 -31.57 -20.12 -8.67
CA SER A 529 -31.14 -21.35 -8.01
C SER A 529 -30.89 -21.08 -6.52
N CYS A 530 -30.09 -20.06 -6.18
CA CYS A 530 -29.80 -19.73 -4.79
C CYS A 530 -31.06 -19.37 -3.99
N VAL A 531 -32.00 -18.68 -4.62
CA VAL A 531 -33.29 -18.28 -4.04
C VAL A 531 -34.19 -19.50 -3.80
N ARG A 532 -34.24 -20.44 -4.74
CA ARG A 532 -34.98 -21.71 -4.61
C ARG A 532 -34.35 -22.61 -3.54
N ASP A 533 -33.03 -22.79 -3.59
CA ASP A 533 -32.26 -23.57 -2.60
C ASP A 533 -32.40 -22.96 -1.19
N GLY A 534 -32.39 -21.63 -1.09
CA GLY A 534 -32.64 -20.91 0.15
C GLY A 534 -34.07 -21.10 0.66
N LYS A 535 -35.07 -20.99 -0.23
CA LYS A 535 -36.48 -21.27 0.11
C LYS A 535 -36.61 -22.70 0.67
N ASP A 536 -36.03 -23.69 0.02
CA ASP A 536 -36.05 -25.07 0.51
C ASP A 536 -35.33 -25.21 1.86
N LEU A 537 -34.13 -24.62 2.01
CA LEU A 537 -33.38 -24.62 3.28
C LEU A 537 -34.18 -24.03 4.44
N PHE A 538 -34.95 -22.97 4.19
CA PHE A 538 -35.73 -22.25 5.20
C PHE A 538 -37.16 -22.77 5.38
N GLN A 539 -37.69 -23.57 4.43
CA GLN A 539 -39.02 -24.18 4.49
C GLN A 539 -39.03 -25.64 4.98
N VAL A 540 -37.91 -26.36 4.96
CA VAL A 540 -37.86 -27.75 5.44
C VAL A 540 -38.30 -27.84 6.91
N SER A 541 -39.52 -28.35 7.11
CA SER A 541 -40.00 -28.89 8.37
C SER A 541 -39.18 -30.14 8.73
N TYR A 542 -38.81 -30.27 10.00
CA TYR A 542 -38.12 -31.40 10.61
C TYR A 542 -38.64 -32.77 10.16
N CYS A 543 -38.15 -33.31 9.04
CA CYS A 543 -38.41 -34.68 8.65
C CYS A 543 -37.18 -35.22 7.90
N ASN A 544 -36.39 -36.03 8.60
CA ASN A 544 -35.34 -36.92 8.08
C ASN A 544 -33.88 -36.45 8.05
N PHE A 545 -33.40 -35.74 9.08
CA PHE A 545 -31.96 -35.72 9.40
C PHE A 545 -31.74 -36.14 10.86
N GLN A 546 -31.11 -37.31 11.07
CA GLN A 546 -30.63 -37.72 12.40
C GLN A 546 -29.45 -36.81 12.78
N MET A 547 -29.63 -35.89 13.73
CA MET A 547 -28.58 -34.94 14.16
C MET A 547 -28.42 -34.82 15.68
N VAL A 548 -27.19 -34.49 16.07
CA VAL A 548 -26.69 -34.19 17.42
C VAL A 548 -27.34 -32.92 17.98
N HIS A 549 -27.56 -32.90 19.30
CA HIS A 549 -28.37 -31.95 20.10
C HIS A 549 -28.13 -30.44 19.86
N HIS A 550 -26.93 -30.01 19.42
CA HIS A 550 -26.63 -28.60 19.16
C HIS A 550 -27.25 -28.06 17.87
N THR A 551 -27.34 -28.89 16.83
CA THR A 551 -27.96 -28.51 15.54
C THR A 551 -29.45 -28.25 15.68
N LEU A 552 -30.06 -28.93 16.67
CA LEU A 552 -31.46 -28.77 16.98
C LEU A 552 -31.80 -27.35 17.44
N ASN A 553 -30.87 -26.69 18.14
CA ASN A 553 -31.09 -25.36 18.68
C ASN A 553 -30.92 -24.26 17.62
N MET A 554 -29.89 -24.30 16.77
CA MET A 554 -29.70 -23.28 15.72
C MET A 554 -30.86 -23.27 14.72
N TYR A 555 -31.26 -24.45 14.23
CA TYR A 555 -32.42 -24.56 13.32
C TYR A 555 -33.73 -24.21 14.02
N LYS A 556 -33.92 -24.50 15.32
CA LYS A 556 -35.08 -24.00 16.08
C LYS A 556 -35.08 -22.48 16.27
N THR A 557 -33.92 -21.85 16.39
CA THR A 557 -33.80 -20.39 16.51
C THR A 557 -34.05 -19.70 15.17
N LEU A 558 -33.63 -20.30 14.05
CA LEU A 558 -33.91 -19.81 12.70
C LEU A 558 -35.35 -20.11 12.26
N GLN A 559 -35.91 -21.25 12.61
CA GLN A 559 -37.26 -21.66 12.22
C GLN A 559 -38.30 -20.81 12.97
N GLY A 560 -38.85 -19.83 12.27
CA GLY A 560 -39.81 -18.86 12.83
C GLY A 560 -39.21 -17.52 13.22
N SER A 561 -37.89 -17.31 13.07
CA SER A 561 -37.26 -16.00 13.21
C SER A 561 -37.78 -15.02 12.16
N ILE A 562 -37.67 -13.73 12.45
CA ILE A 562 -38.06 -12.66 11.54
C ILE A 562 -37.22 -12.74 10.26
N ILE A 563 -35.91 -13.06 10.36
CA ILE A 563 -35.03 -13.31 9.20
C ILE A 563 -35.62 -14.34 8.26
N THR A 564 -35.95 -15.53 8.77
CA THR A 564 -36.36 -16.66 7.92
C THR A 564 -37.69 -16.36 7.22
N LYS A 565 -38.63 -15.71 7.91
CA LYS A 565 -39.90 -15.26 7.32
C LYS A 565 -39.69 -14.18 6.25
N ASN A 566 -38.86 -13.19 6.54
CA ASN A 566 -38.57 -12.10 5.61
C ASN A 566 -37.79 -12.59 4.38
N LEU A 567 -36.81 -13.48 4.57
CA LEU A 567 -36.09 -14.13 3.48
C LEU A 567 -37.01 -15.00 2.63
N THR A 568 -37.88 -15.81 3.24
CA THR A 568 -38.83 -16.65 2.50
C THR A 568 -39.76 -15.77 1.67
N ARG A 569 -40.32 -14.70 2.26
CA ARG A 569 -41.17 -13.74 1.54
C ARG A 569 -40.43 -13.04 0.41
N LEU A 570 -39.18 -12.64 0.64
CA LEU A 570 -38.33 -11.99 -0.35
C LEU A 570 -38.02 -12.94 -1.52
N PHE A 571 -37.73 -14.21 -1.22
CA PHE A 571 -37.49 -15.26 -2.21
C PHE A 571 -38.73 -15.60 -3.02
N GLU A 572 -39.91 -15.65 -2.39
CA GLU A 572 -41.19 -15.83 -3.07
C GLU A 572 -41.50 -14.65 -4.01
N GLN A 573 -41.30 -13.41 -3.57
CA GLN A 573 -41.45 -12.23 -4.43
C GLN A 573 -40.54 -12.28 -5.66
N VAL A 574 -39.30 -12.78 -5.52
CA VAL A 574 -38.38 -12.95 -6.66
C VAL A 574 -38.87 -14.02 -7.63
N ILE A 575 -39.33 -15.16 -7.11
CA ILE A 575 -39.84 -16.28 -7.92
C ILE A 575 -41.08 -15.85 -8.69
N ASP A 576 -42.06 -15.26 -8.02
CA ASP A 576 -43.34 -14.83 -8.61
C ASP A 576 -43.12 -13.82 -9.74
N VAL A 577 -42.20 -12.86 -9.54
CA VAL A 577 -41.81 -11.89 -10.56
C VAL A 577 -41.22 -12.56 -11.80
N TYR A 578 -40.37 -13.56 -11.60
CA TYR A 578 -39.67 -14.22 -12.68
C TYR A 578 -40.59 -15.15 -13.48
N GLU A 579 -41.44 -15.91 -12.79
CA GLU A 579 -42.37 -16.85 -13.42
C GLU A 579 -43.48 -16.12 -14.21
N VAL A 580 -43.89 -14.92 -13.80
CA VAL A 580 -44.92 -14.13 -14.49
C VAL A 580 -44.41 -13.41 -15.76
N ARG A 581 -43.11 -13.05 -15.84
CA ARG A 581 -42.57 -12.19 -16.93
C ARG A 581 -41.54 -12.83 -17.87
N VAL A 582 -41.13 -14.08 -17.63
CA VAL A 582 -40.24 -14.83 -18.55
C VAL A 582 -41.02 -15.80 -19.46
N TYR A 583 -42.26 -16.14 -19.08
CA TYR A 583 -43.15 -17.03 -19.84
C TYR A 583 -44.35 -16.34 -20.50
N ASN A 584 -44.46 -15.01 -20.38
CA ASN A 584 -45.34 -14.13 -21.16
C ASN A 584 -44.46 -13.07 -21.85
#